data_AF-A0A838D4D6-F1
#
_entry.id   AF-A0A838D4D6-F1
#
_cell.length_a   1.000
_cell.length_b   1.000
_cell.length_c   1.000
_cell.angle_alpha   90.00
_cell.angle_beta   90.00
_cell.angle_gamma   90.00
#
_symmetry.space_group_name_H-M   'P 1'
#
loop_
_entity.id
_entity.type
_entity.pdbx_description
1 polymer ?
#
loop_
_entity_poly.entity_id
_entity_poly.type
_entity_poly.pdbx_seq_one_letter_code
_entity_poly.pdbx_strand_id
1 'polypeptide(L)' 'GYLPAELSDEELGAIVDTAVAEAGAQTPRDMGAVMKAAMPRVAGRADGKRVSARVKEALAG' A
#
# COMPACT_ATOMS: atom_id res chain seq x y z
N GLY A 1 -15.58 19.29 -3.77
CA GLY A 1 -14.17 19.22 -3.29
C GLY A 1 -13.37 18.53 -4.36
N TYR A 2 -12.21 19.09 -4.71
CA TYR A 2 -11.29 18.49 -5.68
C TYR A 2 -10.68 17.22 -5.07
N LEU A 3 -10.65 16.11 -5.81
CA LEU A 3 -9.95 14.89 -5.36
C LEU A 3 -8.45 15.19 -5.33
N PRO A 4 -7.69 14.76 -4.31
CA PRO A 4 -6.24 14.88 -4.36
C PRO A 4 -5.69 14.07 -5.55
N ALA A 5 -4.55 14.51 -6.09
CA ALA A 5 -3.95 13.88 -7.26
C ALA A 5 -3.68 12.39 -7.00
N GLU A 6 -4.03 11.56 -7.99
CA GLU A 6 -3.78 10.13 -7.95
C GLU A 6 -2.28 9.86 -7.84
N LEU A 7 -1.91 8.85 -7.05
CA LEU A 7 -0.52 8.40 -6.93
C LEU A 7 -0.07 7.77 -8.24
N SER A 8 1.17 8.07 -8.63
CA SER A 8 1.90 7.26 -9.61
C SER A 8 2.19 5.86 -9.06
N ASP A 9 2.54 4.92 -9.94
CA ASP A 9 2.91 3.56 -9.52
C ASP A 9 4.17 3.56 -8.65
N GLU A 10 5.10 4.48 -8.91
CA GLU A 10 6.33 4.66 -8.15
C GLU A 10 6.05 5.17 -6.74
N GLU A 11 5.22 6.21 -6.59
CA GLU A 11 4.82 6.71 -5.27
C GLU A 11 4.04 5.66 -4.48
N LEU A 12 3.13 4.94 -5.13
CA LEU A 12 2.38 3.86 -4.49
C LEU A 12 3.32 2.75 -4.03
N GLY A 13 4.28 2.35 -4.86
CA GLY A 13 5.31 1.38 -4.51
C GLY A 13 6.09 1.79 -3.27
N ALA A 14 6.60 3.02 -3.22
CA ALA A 14 7.35 3.53 -2.07
C ALA A 14 6.52 3.53 -0.77
N ILE A 15 5.23 3.90 -0.85
CA ILE A 15 4.32 3.86 0.29
C ILE A 15 4.11 2.43 0.78
N VAL A 16 3.90 1.48 -0.14
CA VAL A 16 3.72 0.06 0.17
C VAL A 16 4.99 -0.51 0.80
N ASP A 17 6.16 -0.26 0.23
CA ASP A 17 7.43 -0.77 0.74
C ASP A 17 7.71 -0.24 2.16
N THR A 18 7.39 1.04 2.40
CA THR A 18 7.45 1.64 3.75
C THR A 18 6.48 0.96 4.71
N ALA A 19 5.24 0.72 4.27
CA ALA A 19 4.22 0.07 5.09
C ALA A 19 4.57 -1.40 5.41
N VAL A 20 5.21 -2.12 4.48
CA VAL A 20 5.74 -3.47 4.69
C VAL A 20 6.82 -3.43 5.77
N ALA A 21 7.79 -2.52 5.66
CA ALA A 21 8.87 -2.36 6.63
C ALA A 21 8.35 -1.99 8.04
N GLU A 22 7.42 -1.03 8.13
CA GLU A 22 6.82 -0.62 9.41
C GLU A 22 5.98 -1.72 10.06
N ALA A 23 5.28 -2.52 9.25
CA ALA A 23 4.50 -3.65 9.74
C ALA A 23 5.36 -4.86 10.12
N GLY A 24 6.66 -4.86 9.78
CA GLY A 24 7.53 -6.03 9.90
C GLY A 24 7.02 -7.22 9.08
N ALA A 25 6.31 -6.93 7.99
CA ALA A 25 5.60 -7.93 7.20
C ALA A 25 6.57 -8.72 6.31
N GLN A 26 6.42 -10.03 6.28
CA GLN A 26 7.29 -10.93 5.51
C GLN A 26 6.51 -11.92 4.65
N THR A 27 5.22 -12.11 4.92
CA THR A 27 4.41 -13.13 4.27
C THR A 27 3.07 -12.56 3.82
N PRO A 28 2.35 -13.23 2.89
CA PRO A 28 1.00 -12.83 2.52
C PRO A 28 -0.01 -12.82 3.68
N ARG A 29 0.30 -13.47 4.82
CA ARG A 29 -0.54 -13.43 6.03
C ARG A 29 -0.51 -12.05 6.69
N ASP A 30 0.55 -11.28 6.47
CA ASP A 30 0.76 -9.95 7.05
C ASP A 30 0.06 -8.84 6.24
N MET A 31 -0.59 -9.20 5.14
CA MET A 31 -1.36 -8.32 4.27
C MET A 31 -2.27 -7.36 5.05
N GLY A 32 -3.00 -7.87 6.05
CA GLY A 32 -3.90 -7.04 6.86
C GLY A 32 -3.16 -5.93 7.64
N ALA A 33 -1.97 -6.23 8.15
CA ALA A 33 -1.13 -5.27 8.87
C ALA A 33 -0.58 -4.20 7.91
N VAL A 34 -0.08 -4.61 6.75
CA VAL A 34 0.44 -3.68 5.73
C VAL A 34 -0.67 -2.78 5.18
N MET A 35 -1.85 -3.35 4.87
CA MET A 35 -3.00 -2.56 4.42
C MET A 35 -3.44 -1.54 5.49
N LYS A 36 -3.43 -1.91 6.77
CA LYS A 36 -3.74 -0.99 7.87
C LYS A 36 -2.75 0.18 7.94
N ALA A 37 -1.47 -0.04 7.64
CA ALA A 37 -0.44 1.00 7.61
C ALA A 37 -0.47 1.86 6.33
N ALA A 38 -0.75 1.26 5.17
CA ALA A 38 -0.73 1.93 3.87
C ALA A 38 -2.00 2.74 3.58
N MET A 39 -3.20 2.23 3.95
CA MET A 39 -4.49 2.83 3.59
C MET A 39 -4.66 4.31 3.99
N PRO A 40 -4.22 4.77 5.19
CA PRO A 40 -4.29 6.18 5.55
C PRO A 40 -3.41 7.09 4.67
N ARG A 41 -2.31 6.56 4.11
CA ARG A 41 -1.34 7.31 3.30
C ARG A 41 -1.79 7.48 1.85
N VAL A 42 -2.63 6.56 1.38
CA VAL A 42 -3.15 6.50 0.01
C VAL A 42 -4.61 6.94 -0.10
N ALA A 43 -5.26 7.25 1.02
CA ALA A 43 -6.68 7.62 1.08
C ALA A 43 -7.00 8.79 0.13
N GLY A 44 -7.93 8.54 -0.80
CA GLY A 44 -8.33 9.53 -1.81
C GLY A 44 -7.33 9.73 -2.96
N ARG A 45 -6.16 9.09 -2.91
CA ARG A 45 -5.11 9.16 -3.94
C ARG A 45 -4.82 7.84 -4.65
N ALA A 46 -5.28 6.71 -4.12
CA ALA A 46 -5.34 5.43 -4.82
C ALA A 46 -6.52 4.61 -4.29
N ASP A 47 -7.05 3.72 -5.12
CA ASP A 47 -8.10 2.80 -4.70
C ASP A 47 -7.51 1.59 -3.95
N GLY A 48 -8.32 1.00 -3.06
CA GLY A 48 -7.89 -0.12 -2.23
C GLY A 48 -7.51 -1.38 -3.01
N LYS A 49 -8.00 -1.58 -4.25
CA LYS A 49 -7.62 -2.74 -5.07
C LYS A 49 -6.19 -2.57 -5.59
N ARG A 50 -5.84 -1.38 -6.08
CA ARG A 50 -4.49 -1.05 -6.54
C ARG A 50 -3.46 -1.19 -5.42
N VAL A 51 -3.79 -0.72 -4.23
CA VAL A 51 -2.94 -0.87 -3.02
C VAL A 51 -2.79 -2.36 -2.67
N SER A 52 -3.89 -3.11 -2.59
CA SER A 52 -3.87 -4.54 -2.25
C SER A 52 -3.05 -5.37 -3.25
N ALA A 53 -3.16 -5.09 -4.55
CA ALA A 53 -2.37 -5.74 -5.59
C ALA A 53 -0.86 -5.51 -5.36
N ARG A 54 -0.46 -4.25 -5.13
CA ARG A 54 0.94 -3.90 -4.93
C ARG A 54 1.53 -4.44 -3.63
N VAL A 55 0.74 -4.48 -2.55
CA VAL A 55 1.12 -5.14 -1.29
C VAL A 55 1.28 -6.64 -1.50
N LYS A 56 0.39 -7.27 -2.27
CA LYS A 56 0.47 -8.71 -2.56
C LYS A 56 1.74 -9.03 -3.32
N GLU A 57 2.09 -8.23 -4.33
CA GLU A 57 3.35 -8.37 -5.07
C GLU A 57 4.57 -8.21 -4.15
N ALA A 58 4.55 -7.23 -3.24
CA ALA A 58 5.64 -7.01 -2.29
C ALA A 58 5.84 -8.18 -1.30
N LEU A 59 4.77 -8.90 -0.95
CA LEU A 59 4.78 -9.99 0.03
C LEU A 59 4.80 -11.40 -0.60
N ALA A 60 4.72 -11.51 -1.93
CA ALA A 60 4.73 -12.79 -2.64
C ALA A 60 6.14 -13.24 -3.07
N GLY A 61 7.17 -12.50 -2.65
CA GLY A 61 8.59 -12.86 -2.81
C GLY A 61 9.00 -14.06 -1.98
#